data_AF-A0A1S8TC17-F1
#
_entry.id   AF-A0A1S8TC17-F1
#
_cell.length_a   1.000
_cell.length_b   1.000
_cell.length_c   1.000
_cell.angle_alpha   90.00
_cell.angle_beta   90.00
_cell.angle_gamma   90.00
#
_symmetry.space_group_name_H-M   'P 1'
#
loop_
_entity.id
_entity.type
_entity.pdbx_description
1 polymer ?
#
loop_
_entity_poly.entity_id
_entity_poly.type
_entity_poly.pdbx_seq_one_letter_code
_entity_poly.pdbx_strand_id
1 'polypeptide(L)'
;MKRIDKIYNYILNSSKKFNKDKLLEIKGFHAQEIEEALDILKSNVCRELNVLCRNKKIIKIKNRPVLYFDRECFENILGVKLPQDLEQITNINEFTNNGTRKFTI
;
A
#
# COMPACT_ATOMS: atom_id res chain seq x y z
N MET A 1 14.82 16.68 0.43
CA MET A 1 13.86 15.57 0.64
C MET A 1 14.62 14.25 0.72
N LYS A 2 14.38 13.40 1.73
CA LYS A 2 15.10 12.12 1.86
C LYS A 2 14.57 11.11 0.84
N ARG A 3 15.34 10.06 0.56
CA ARG A 3 14.95 8.99 -0.38
C ARG A 3 13.65 8.28 0.04
N ILE A 4 13.51 7.99 1.33
CA ILE A 4 12.28 7.40 1.88
C ILE A 4 11.06 8.29 1.64
N ASP A 5 11.22 9.62 1.72
CA ASP A 5 10.14 10.57 1.45
C ASP A 5 9.76 10.56 -0.05
N LYS A 6 10.73 10.42 -0.96
CA LYS A 6 10.48 10.27 -2.41
C LYS A 6 9.63 9.03 -2.70
N ILE A 7 10.02 7.89 -2.15
CA ILE A 7 9.31 6.62 -2.33
C ILE A 7 7.90 6.70 -1.73
N TYR A 8 7.77 7.25 -0.53
CA TYR A 8 6.46 7.41 0.11
C TYR A 8 5.55 8.33 -0.70
N ASN A 9 6.04 9.49 -1.15
CA ASN A 9 5.26 10.42 -1.96
C ASN A 9 4.82 9.83 -3.30
N TYR A 10 5.66 9.00 -3.93
CA TYR A 10 5.26 8.25 -5.13
C TYR A 10 4.06 7.35 -4.84
N ILE A 11 4.15 6.50 -3.81
CA ILE A 11 3.06 5.59 -3.44
C ILE A 11 1.79 6.37 -3.09
N LEU A 12 1.90 7.39 -2.23
CA LEU A 12 0.75 8.19 -1.80
C LEU A 12 0.04 8.84 -2.99
N ASN A 13 0.78 9.51 -3.87
CA ASN A 13 0.19 10.21 -5.01
C ASN A 13 -0.37 9.25 -6.04
N SER A 14 0.24 8.08 -6.22
CA SER A 14 -0.27 7.04 -7.11
C SER A 14 -1.51 6.35 -6.53
N SER A 15 -1.52 6.03 -5.23
CA SER A 15 -2.66 5.44 -4.51
C SER A 15 -3.89 6.34 -4.52
N LYS A 16 -3.74 7.66 -4.42
CA LYS A 16 -4.86 8.62 -4.50
C LYS A 16 -5.63 8.57 -5.83
N LYS A 17 -5.03 8.02 -6.89
CA LYS A 17 -5.66 7.88 -8.22
C LYS A 17 -6.47 6.59 -8.36
N PHE A 18 -6.53 5.75 -7.32
CA PHE A 18 -7.25 4.49 -7.35
C PHE A 18 -8.68 4.67 -6.85
N ASN A 19 -9.61 4.00 -7.51
CA ASN A 19 -10.92 3.70 -6.97
C ASN A 19 -10.97 2.23 -6.51
N LYS A 20 -12.12 1.79 -6.01
CA LYS A 20 -12.31 0.43 -5.51
C LYS A 20 -12.01 -0.61 -6.59
N ASP A 21 -12.59 -0.48 -7.78
CA ASP A 21 -12.43 -1.47 -8.85
C ASP A 21 -10.97 -1.63 -9.28
N LYS A 22 -10.26 -0.50 -9.46
CA LYS A 22 -8.85 -0.48 -9.82
C LYS A 22 -7.95 -1.07 -8.74
N LEU A 23 -8.29 -0.86 -7.46
CA LEU A 23 -7.57 -1.48 -6.35
C LEU A 23 -7.72 -3.00 -6.34
N LEU A 24 -8.90 -3.52 -6.67
CA LEU A 24 -9.14 -4.96 -6.73
C LEU A 24 -8.47 -5.63 -7.94
N GLU A 25 -8.33 -4.90 -9.05
CA GLU A 25 -7.67 -5.37 -10.26
C GLU A 25 -6.13 -5.35 -10.12
N ILE A 26 -5.54 -4.17 -9.88
CA ILE A 26 -4.08 -3.94 -9.94
C ILE A 26 -3.40 -4.32 -8.61
N LYS A 27 -4.12 -4.21 -7.49
CA LYS A 27 -3.68 -4.57 -6.13
C LYS A 27 -2.54 -3.72 -5.55
N GLY A 28 -1.83 -2.90 -6.32
CA GLY A 28 -0.89 -1.90 -5.82
C GLY A 28 0.35 -1.72 -6.70
N PHE A 29 1.48 -1.34 -6.09
CA PHE A 29 2.71 -1.00 -6.82
C PHE A 29 3.84 -1.99 -6.55
N HIS A 30 4.59 -2.32 -7.61
CA HIS A 30 5.77 -3.17 -7.51
C HIS A 30 7.02 -2.36 -7.15
N ALA A 31 7.96 -2.97 -6.42
CA ALA A 31 9.24 -2.33 -6.12
C ALA A 31 10.05 -1.99 -7.38
N GLN A 32 9.90 -2.78 -8.45
CA GLN A 32 10.56 -2.52 -9.73
C GLN A 32 9.95 -1.31 -10.44
N GLU A 33 8.62 -1.17 -10.45
CA GLU A 33 7.95 0.01 -11.01
C GLU A 33 8.42 1.31 -10.31
N ILE A 34 8.57 1.26 -8.99
CA ILE A 34 9.06 2.40 -8.19
C ILE A 34 10.53 2.69 -8.48
N GLU A 35 11.35 1.65 -8.69
CA GLU A 35 12.75 1.79 -9.10
C GLU A 35 12.86 2.53 -10.44
N GLU A 36 12.13 2.06 -11.45
CA GLU A 36 12.12 2.64 -12.79
C GLU A 36 11.60 4.09 -12.77
N ALA A 37 10.55 4.37 -11.99
CA ALA A 37 9.94 5.69 -11.92
C ALA A 37 10.79 6.73 -11.17
N LEU A 38 11.60 6.31 -10.19
CA LEU A 38 12.36 7.23 -9.33
C LEU A 38 13.87 7.20 -9.57
N ASP A 39 14.35 6.32 -10.45
CA ASP A 39 15.77 6.02 -10.67
C ASP A 39 16.48 5.67 -9.34
N ILE A 40 15.88 4.76 -8.57
CA ILE A 40 16.40 4.29 -7.28
C ILE A 40 16.52 2.78 -7.35
N LEU A 41 17.73 2.25 -7.12
CA LEU A 41 17.98 0.81 -7.07
C LEU A 41 16.92 0.05 -6.25
N LYS A 42 16.41 -1.05 -6.80
CA LYS A 42 15.39 -1.91 -6.18
C LYS A 42 15.70 -2.31 -4.76
N SER A 43 16.97 -2.61 -4.47
CA SER A 43 17.44 -3.00 -3.14
C SER A 43 17.21 -1.89 -2.11
N ASN A 44 17.45 -0.64 -2.50
CA ASN A 44 17.14 0.54 -1.70
C ASN A 44 15.64 0.75 -1.59
N VAL A 45 14.89 0.64 -2.70
CA VAL A 45 13.42 0.75 -2.67
C VAL A 45 12.82 -0.25 -1.69
N CYS A 46 13.14 -1.54 -1.82
CA CYS A 46 12.68 -2.59 -0.91
C CYS A 46 13.05 -2.30 0.56
N ARG A 47 14.26 -1.80 0.82
CA ARG A 47 14.68 -1.42 2.17
C ARG A 47 13.79 -0.33 2.75
N GLU A 48 13.56 0.75 2.00
CA GLU A 48 12.72 1.87 2.47
C GLU A 48 11.25 1.45 2.59
N LEU A 49 10.73 0.64 1.66
CA LEU A 49 9.36 0.10 1.73
C LEU A 49 9.13 -0.71 3.01
N ASN A 50 10.08 -1.55 3.41
CA ASN A 50 10.00 -2.28 4.68
C ASN A 50 10.01 -1.34 5.90
N VAL A 51 10.70 -0.20 5.83
CA VAL A 51 10.64 0.82 6.89
C VAL A 51 9.26 1.49 6.91
N LEU A 52 8.70 1.82 5.74
CA LEU A 52 7.37 2.41 5.62
C LEU A 52 6.26 1.47 6.11
N CYS A 53 6.36 0.17 5.87
CA CYS A 53 5.44 -0.83 6.43
C CYS A 53 5.51 -0.87 7.96
N ARG A 54 6.72 -0.94 8.53
CA ARG A 54 6.94 -0.91 10.00
C ARG A 54 6.42 0.37 10.64
N ASN A 55 6.53 1.48 9.92
CA ASN A 55 5.98 2.77 10.34
C ASN A 55 4.49 2.94 10.03
N LYS A 56 3.81 1.89 9.54
CA LYS A 56 2.36 1.85 9.29
C LYS A 56 1.87 2.91 8.31
N LYS A 57 2.76 3.40 7.42
CA LYS A 57 2.39 4.36 6.37
C LYS A 57 1.82 3.68 5.14
N ILE A 58 2.33 2.49 4.85
CA ILE A 58 1.90 1.66 3.73
C ILE A 58 1.65 0.25 4.23
N ILE A 59 0.95 -0.54 3.41
CA ILE A 59 0.79 -1.99 3.62
C ILE A 59 1.47 -2.77 2.51
N LYS A 60 1.97 -3.95 2.88
CA LYS A 60 2.49 -4.93 1.95
C LYS A 60 1.42 -5.95 1.58
N ILE A 61 1.21 -6.18 0.30
CA ILE A 61 0.26 -7.18 -0.20
C ILE A 61 1.09 -8.35 -0.72
N LYS A 62 1.01 -9.48 -0.01
CA LYS A 62 1.75 -10.71 -0.29
C LYS A 62 1.21 -11.39 -1.55
N ASN A 63 1.65 -10.86 -2.69
CA ASN A 63 1.47 -11.46 -3.99
C ASN A 63 2.86 -11.89 -4.55
N ARG A 64 2.89 -12.57 -5.70
CA ARG A 64 4.10 -12.86 -6.46
C ARG A 64 3.99 -12.16 -7.82
N PRO A 65 4.57 -10.96 -8.00
CA PRO A 65 5.48 -10.25 -7.09
C PRO A 65 4.75 -9.53 -5.94
N VAL A 66 5.48 -9.16 -4.88
CA VAL A 66 4.95 -8.38 -3.76
C VAL A 66 4.53 -6.99 -4.24
N LEU A 67 3.40 -6.53 -3.70
CA LEU A 67 2.82 -5.22 -3.98
C LEU A 67 2.76 -4.36 -2.71
N TYR A 68 2.72 -3.05 -2.91
CA TYR A 68 2.62 -2.07 -1.83
C TYR A 68 1.55 -1.04 -2.13
N PHE A 69 0.88 -0.55 -1.09
CA PHE A 69 -0.16 0.46 -1.23
C PHE A 69 -0.24 1.36 0.00
N ASP A 70 -0.62 2.62 -0.19
CA ASP A 70 -0.82 3.56 0.92
C ASP A 70 -1.93 3.07 1.85
N ARG A 71 -1.66 3.12 3.16
CA ARG A 71 -2.57 2.57 4.18
C ARG A 71 -3.86 3.36 4.26
N GLU A 72 -3.79 4.68 4.34
CA GLU A 72 -4.97 5.53 4.50
C GLU A 72 -5.84 5.47 3.24
N CYS A 73 -5.23 5.47 2.05
CA CYS A 73 -5.97 5.29 0.80
C CYS A 73 -6.67 3.93 0.76
N PHE A 74 -6.03 2.86 1.21
CA PHE A 74 -6.64 1.54 1.28
C PHE A 74 -7.89 1.53 2.19
N GLU A 75 -7.74 2.05 3.41
CA GLU A 75 -8.83 2.18 4.38
C GLU A 75 -10.00 2.99 3.81
N ASN A 76 -9.72 4.13 3.18
CA ASN A 76 -10.73 5.00 2.61
C ASN A 76 -11.45 4.37 1.41
N ILE A 77 -10.71 3.71 0.51
CA ILE A 77 -11.28 3.09 -0.70
C ILE A 77 -12.20 1.91 -0.35
N LEU A 78 -11.83 1.12 0.67
CA LEU A 78 -12.60 -0.06 1.07
C LEU A 78 -13.58 0.23 2.22
N GLY A 79 -13.50 1.39 2.86
CA GLY A 79 -14.33 1.75 4.01
C GLY A 79 -14.03 0.91 5.25
N VAL A 80 -12.76 0.53 5.45
CA VAL A 80 -12.30 -0.33 6.55
C VAL A 80 -11.26 0.40 7.42
N LYS A 81 -11.02 -0.11 8.62
CA LYS A 81 -9.87 0.27 9.45
C LYS A 81 -8.96 -0.91 9.64
N LEU A 82 -7.68 -0.72 9.33
CA LEU A 82 -6.68 -1.77 9.45
C LEU A 82 -6.09 -1.76 10.88
N PRO A 83 -5.94 -2.93 11.54
CA PRO A 83 -5.31 -3.02 12.86
C PRO A 83 -3.93 -2.37 12.88
N GLN A 84 -3.60 -1.59 13.91
CA GLN A 84 -2.37 -0.78 13.93
C GLN A 84 -1.07 -1.60 13.80
N ASP A 85 -1.08 -2.87 14.15
CA ASP A 85 0.03 -3.82 14.05
C ASP A 85 0.11 -4.51 12.67
N LEU A 86 -0.87 -4.29 11.79
CA LEU A 86 -0.93 -4.90 10.47
C LEU A 86 0.04 -4.21 9.49
N GLU A 87 1.16 -4.87 9.20
CA GLU A 87 2.13 -4.42 8.18
C GLU A 87 1.87 -5.03 6.79
N GLN A 88 1.18 -6.18 6.75
CA GLN A 88 0.99 -6.95 5.52
C GLN A 88 -0.36 -7.66 5.48
N ILE A 89 -0.88 -7.86 4.27
CA ILE A 89 -2.08 -8.66 3.98
C ILE A 89 -1.79 -9.67 2.87
N THR A 90 -2.53 -10.77 2.84
CA THR A 90 -2.42 -11.82 1.81
C THR A 90 -3.48 -11.68 0.74
N ASN A 91 -4.69 -11.24 1.10
CA ASN A 91 -5.80 -11.15 0.19
C ASN A 91 -6.61 -9.87 0.43
N ILE A 92 -6.72 -9.02 -0.60
CA ILE A 92 -7.52 -7.79 -0.51
C ILE A 92 -9.01 -8.13 -0.35
N ASN A 93 -9.47 -9.26 -0.88
CA ASN A 93 -10.88 -9.65 -0.84
C ASN A 93 -11.40 -9.94 0.57
N GLU A 94 -10.51 -10.19 1.54
CA GLU A 94 -10.88 -10.30 2.96
C GLU A 94 -11.46 -8.98 3.50
N PHE A 95 -11.14 -7.86 2.84
CA PHE A 95 -11.60 -6.52 3.20
C PHE A 95 -12.72 -6.02 2.27
N THR A 96 -13.20 -6.83 1.34
CA THR A 96 -14.27 -6.45 0.38
C THR A 96 -15.65 -6.99 0.74
N ASN A 97 -15.73 -8.02 1.60
CA ASN A 97 -16.99 -8.69 1.91
C ASN A 97 -17.90 -7.85 2.82
N ASN A 98 -18.81 -7.14 2.14
CA ASN A 98 -20.18 -6.79 2.46
C ASN A 98 -20.50 -6.08 3.79
N GLY A 99 -21.00 -4.85 3.63
CA GLY A 99 -22.03 -4.25 4.47
C GLY A 99 -21.59 -3.93 5.89
N THR A 100 -21.34 -2.65 6.16
CA THR A 100 -21.47 -2.07 7.51
C THR A 100 -20.83 -2.90 8.62
N ARG A 101 -19.50 -2.99 8.65
CA ARG A 101 -18.81 -3.02 9.94
C ARG A 101 -18.05 -1.72 10.09
N LYS A 102 -18.84 -0.67 10.39
CA LYS A 102 -18.32 0.46 11.15
C LYS A 102 -17.78 -0.13 12.45
N PHE A 103 -16.48 -0.35 12.53
CA PHE A 103 -15.81 -0.40 13.82
C PHE A 103 -15.83 1.03 14.37
N THR A 104 -16.98 1.38 14.95
CA THR A 104 -17.13 2.56 15.79
C THR A 104 -16.32 2.29 17.05
N ILE A 105 -15.29 3.11 17.25
CA ILE A 105 -14.64 3.32 18.55
C ILE A 105 -15.65 3.94 19.52
#